data_AF-A0A7W9B5U4-F1
#
_entry.id   AF-A0A7W9B5U4-F1
#
_cell.length_a   1.000
_cell.length_b   1.000
_cell.length_c   1.000
_cell.angle_alpha   90.00
_cell.angle_beta   90.00
_cell.angle_gamma   90.00
#
_symmetry.space_group_name_H-M   'P 1'
#
loop_
_entity.id
_entity.type
_entity.pdbx_description
1 polymer ?
#
loop_
_entity_poly.entity_id
_entity_poly.type
_entity_poly.pdbx_seq_one_letter_code
_entity_poly.pdbx_strand_id
1 'polypeptide(L)'
;MSDQLTLTAETRERGGKGASRELRRNGRVPAVVYGGKEDPLMIHVEEKLLMKQLMTGIFMNSVVMIEVGGKTIRTLPKDVAFHPVKDRPIHADFLRVSKDTKVQVGVPVLFVNEELAPGLKRGGVLNVVRHELELVCEADKIPDDITIDVTGFDVGDSIHISHVTLPKGVESAITDRDFTIATIVAPSALKSSDGDTTKDEGEAEGGEAEA
;
A
#
# COMPACT_ATOMS: atom_id res chain seq x y z
N MET A 1 -0.96 8.97 18.53
CA MET A 1 -0.26 8.33 19.66
C MET A 1 0.35 7.08 19.07
N SER A 2 1.67 7.05 18.87
CA SER A 2 2.35 5.91 18.25
C SER A 2 2.35 4.75 19.22
N ASP A 3 1.44 3.79 19.06
CA ASP A 3 1.45 2.53 19.81
C ASP A 3 2.78 1.82 19.51
N GLN A 4 3.66 1.76 20.50
CA GLN A 4 4.97 1.13 20.36
C GLN A 4 4.79 -0.39 20.31
N LEU A 5 4.90 -0.96 19.12
CA LEU A 5 4.80 -2.41 18.90
C LEU A 5 6.15 -3.06 19.22
N THR A 6 6.18 -3.88 20.26
CA THR A 6 7.36 -4.67 20.64
C THR A 6 7.31 -6.07 20.01
N LEU A 7 8.40 -6.48 19.35
CA LEU A 7 8.58 -7.84 18.84
C LEU A 7 9.83 -8.46 19.47
N THR A 8 9.67 -9.62 20.10
CA THR A 8 10.79 -10.43 20.56
C THR A 8 11.40 -11.20 19.39
N ALA A 9 12.72 -11.09 19.24
CA ALA A 9 13.47 -11.73 18.19
C ALA A 9 14.77 -12.33 18.72
N GLU A 10 15.21 -13.42 18.08
CA GLU A 10 16.46 -14.08 18.40
C GLU A 10 17.41 -13.99 17.21
N THR A 11 18.70 -13.83 17.48
CA THR A 11 19.73 -13.82 16.43
C THR A 11 19.90 -15.20 15.83
N ARG A 12 20.05 -15.28 14.51
CA ARG A 12 20.43 -16.52 13.83
C ARG A 12 21.90 -16.49 13.45
N GLU A 13 22.65 -17.50 13.89
CA GLU A 13 24.05 -17.69 13.48
C GLU A 13 24.15 -18.40 12.12
N ARG A 14 23.19 -19.30 11.82
CA ARG A 14 23.18 -20.10 10.59
C ARG A 14 22.28 -19.49 9.50
N GLY A 15 22.89 -18.88 8.50
CA GLY A 15 22.23 -18.49 7.25
C GLY A 15 22.03 -19.66 6.29
N GLY A 16 21.08 -19.53 5.35
CA GLY A 16 20.93 -20.43 4.20
C GLY A 16 19.54 -21.07 4.03
N LYS A 17 19.33 -21.66 2.84
CA LYS A 17 18.04 -22.24 2.40
C LYS A 17 17.51 -23.35 3.33
N GLY A 18 18.40 -24.15 3.92
CA GLY A 18 18.04 -25.24 4.84
C GLY A 18 17.54 -24.71 6.18
N ALA A 19 18.33 -23.87 6.84
CA ALA A 19 17.99 -23.28 8.13
C ALA A 19 16.69 -22.45 8.07
N SER A 20 16.50 -21.64 7.02
CA SER A 20 15.26 -20.88 6.84
C SER A 20 14.02 -21.76 6.63
N ARG A 21 14.15 -22.95 6.02
CA ARG A 21 13.03 -23.90 5.86
C ARG A 21 12.67 -24.56 7.17
N GLU A 22 13.68 -24.87 7.99
CA GLU A 22 13.48 -25.45 9.32
C GLU A 22 12.82 -24.48 10.28
N LEU A 23 13.29 -23.22 10.33
CA LEU A 23 12.65 -22.17 11.12
C LEU A 23 11.16 -22.00 10.78
N ARG A 24 10.82 -21.97 9.49
CA ARG A 24 9.41 -21.88 9.05
C ARG A 24 8.58 -23.10 9.42
N ARG A 25 9.16 -24.31 9.46
CA ARG A 25 8.46 -25.49 9.99
C ARG A 25 8.20 -25.39 11.48
N ASN A 26 9.10 -24.74 12.21
CA ASN A 26 8.98 -24.51 13.66
C ASN A 26 8.11 -23.29 14.01
N GLY A 27 7.42 -22.68 13.04
CA GLY A 27 6.56 -21.50 13.27
C GLY A 27 7.35 -20.22 13.55
N ARG A 28 8.59 -20.13 13.08
CA ARG A 28 9.43 -18.93 13.15
C ARG A 28 9.66 -18.36 11.75
N VAL A 29 9.61 -17.05 11.63
CA VAL A 29 9.82 -16.32 10.38
C VAL A 29 11.22 -15.72 10.39
N PRO A 30 12.08 -16.03 9.40
CA PRO A 30 13.36 -15.37 9.27
C PRO A 30 13.15 -13.91 8.88
N ALA A 31 13.93 -13.02 9.49
CA ALA A 31 13.89 -11.60 9.21
C ALA A 31 15.29 -10.99 9.20
N VAL A 32 15.41 -9.79 8.61
CA VAL A 32 16.67 -9.05 8.53
C VAL A 32 16.45 -7.64 9.02
N VAL A 33 17.30 -7.19 9.94
CA VAL A 33 17.36 -5.80 10.37
C VAL A 33 18.57 -5.15 9.71
N TYR A 34 18.37 -4.13 8.89
CA TYR A 34 19.45 -3.43 8.19
C TYR A 34 19.29 -1.92 8.28
N GLY A 35 20.31 -1.18 7.84
CA GLY A 35 20.32 0.28 7.89
C GLY A 35 21.00 0.85 9.13
N GLY A 36 20.95 2.17 9.26
CA GLY A 36 21.56 2.88 10.40
C GLY A 36 23.09 2.90 10.43
N LYS A 37 23.76 2.70 9.28
CA LYS A 37 25.24 2.59 9.15
C LYS A 37 25.86 1.42 9.94
N GLU A 38 25.04 0.46 10.35
CA GLU A 38 25.46 -0.75 11.05
C GLU A 38 25.27 -1.98 10.14
N ASP A 39 26.00 -3.06 10.43
CA ASP A 39 25.89 -4.30 9.68
C ASP A 39 24.49 -4.93 9.78
N PRO A 40 24.01 -5.60 8.72
CA PRO A 40 22.74 -6.31 8.74
C PRO A 40 22.72 -7.40 9.81
N LEU A 41 21.72 -7.34 10.69
CA LEU A 41 21.48 -8.34 11.71
C LEU A 41 20.45 -9.35 11.23
N MET A 42 20.89 -10.60 11.18
CA MET A 42 20.04 -11.73 10.84
C MET A 42 19.28 -12.18 12.09
N ILE A 43 17.95 -12.13 12.05
CA ILE A 43 17.08 -12.48 13.17
C ILE A 43 15.99 -13.49 12.76
N HIS A 44 15.29 -14.04 13.73
CA HIS A 44 14.01 -14.71 13.52
C HIS A 44 12.98 -14.28 14.57
N VAL A 45 11.73 -14.19 14.13
CA VAL A 45 10.57 -13.77 14.94
C VAL A 45 9.52 -14.88 14.98
N GLU A 46 8.64 -14.84 15.98
CA GLU A 46 7.49 -15.76 16.02
C GLU A 46 6.46 -15.46 14.93
N GLU A 47 6.05 -16.47 14.17
CA GLU A 47 5.04 -16.32 13.11
C GLU A 47 3.71 -15.80 13.67
N LYS A 48 3.27 -16.31 14.83
CA LYS A 48 2.00 -15.91 15.44
C LYS A 48 1.98 -14.46 15.89
N LEU A 49 3.07 -13.99 16.52
CA LEU A 49 3.19 -12.61 16.98
C LEU A 49 3.27 -11.65 15.80
N LEU A 50 4.10 -11.98 14.80
CA LEU A 50 4.22 -11.21 13.58
C LEU A 50 2.87 -11.13 12.85
N MET A 51 2.16 -12.25 12.71
CA MET A 51 0.86 -12.27 12.04
C MET A 51 -0.20 -11.45 12.78
N LYS A 52 -0.22 -11.52 14.12
CA LYS A 52 -1.13 -10.70 14.94
C LYS A 52 -0.90 -9.22 14.73
N GLN A 53 0.36 -8.80 14.62
CA GLN A 53 0.70 -7.41 14.35
C GLN A 53 0.37 -7.03 12.90
N LEU A 54 0.67 -7.87 11.92
CA LEU A 54 0.30 -7.62 10.52
C LEU A 54 -1.22 -7.45 10.33
N MET A 55 -2.02 -8.22 11.06
CA MET A 55 -3.48 -8.13 11.03
C MET A 55 -4.05 -6.83 11.61
N THR A 56 -3.27 -6.00 12.31
CA THR A 56 -3.75 -4.69 12.76
C THR A 56 -3.83 -3.67 11.61
N GLY A 57 -3.23 -3.97 10.45
CA GLY A 57 -3.21 -3.07 9.29
C GLY A 57 -2.25 -1.87 9.42
N ILE A 58 -1.81 -1.55 10.63
CA ILE A 58 -0.95 -0.39 10.94
C ILE A 58 0.54 -0.78 10.99
N PHE A 59 0.84 -2.09 10.95
CA PHE A 59 2.19 -2.62 11.17
C PHE A 59 3.25 -2.05 10.22
N MET A 60 2.93 -1.89 8.92
CA MET A 60 3.90 -1.40 7.94
C MET A 60 4.28 0.08 8.13
N ASN A 61 3.41 0.85 8.79
CA ASN A 61 3.58 2.30 8.99
C ASN A 61 4.02 2.66 10.41
N SER A 62 4.07 1.67 11.31
CA SER A 62 4.39 1.88 12.71
C SER A 62 5.82 1.52 13.04
N VAL A 63 6.39 2.28 13.98
CA VAL A 63 7.71 1.98 14.51
C VAL A 63 7.63 0.76 15.42
N VAL A 64 8.44 -0.25 15.08
CA VAL A 64 8.53 -1.53 15.78
C VAL A 64 9.84 -1.59 16.57
N MET A 65 9.71 -1.90 17.85
CA MET A 65 10.84 -2.16 18.75
C MET A 65 11.16 -3.65 18.71
N ILE A 66 12.31 -4.00 18.13
CA ILE A 66 12.78 -5.39 18.09
C ILE A 66 13.70 -5.63 19.28
N GLU A 67 13.33 -6.56 20.15
CA GLU A 67 14.17 -7.01 21.25
C GLU A 67 15.04 -8.17 20.80
N VAL A 68 16.36 -7.98 20.80
CA VAL A 68 17.33 -9.02 20.46
C VAL A 68 18.37 -9.13 21.56
N GLY A 69 18.41 -10.27 22.25
CA GLY A 69 19.46 -10.55 23.26
C GLY A 69 19.55 -9.49 24.36
N GLY A 70 18.42 -8.90 24.77
CA GLY A 70 18.35 -7.85 25.79
C GLY A 70 18.60 -6.42 25.28
N LYS A 71 18.81 -6.22 23.97
CA LYS A 71 18.89 -4.89 23.34
C LYS A 71 17.61 -4.59 22.57
N THR A 72 17.05 -3.40 22.77
CA THR A 72 15.91 -2.89 22.01
C THR A 72 16.42 -2.08 20.81
N ILE A 73 16.04 -2.50 19.60
CA ILE A 73 16.38 -1.82 18.35
C ILE A 73 15.11 -1.19 17.79
N ARG A 74 15.17 0.11 17.52
CA ARG A 74 14.07 0.82 16.88
C ARG A 74 14.12 0.60 15.37
N THR A 75 13.04 0.05 14.82
CA THR A 75 12.97 -0.33 13.41
C THR A 75 11.63 0.04 12.77
N LEU A 76 11.60 0.09 11.45
CA LEU A 76 10.40 0.24 10.64
C LEU A 76 10.30 -0.98 9.71
N PRO A 77 9.17 -1.71 9.68
CA PRO A 77 8.95 -2.77 8.70
C PRO A 77 8.96 -2.18 7.30
N LYS A 78 9.80 -2.71 6.41
CA LYS A 78 9.93 -2.22 5.03
C LYS A 78 9.19 -3.11 4.04
N ASP A 79 9.27 -4.42 4.24
CA ASP A 79 8.60 -5.39 3.38
C ASP A 79 8.33 -6.68 4.16
N VAL A 80 7.26 -7.37 3.79
CA VAL A 80 6.92 -8.70 4.29
C VAL A 80 6.50 -9.56 3.13
N ALA A 81 7.30 -10.59 2.85
CA ALA A 81 6.99 -11.56 1.81
C ALA A 81 6.00 -12.59 2.34
N PHE A 82 4.87 -12.75 1.65
CA PHE A 82 3.86 -13.76 1.99
C PHE A 82 3.93 -14.99 1.08
N HIS A 83 3.46 -16.12 1.60
CA HIS A 83 3.29 -17.32 0.83
C HIS A 83 2.04 -17.23 -0.05
N PRO A 84 2.13 -17.33 -1.39
CA PRO A 84 1.03 -17.00 -2.32
C PRO A 84 -0.23 -17.87 -2.19
N VAL A 85 -0.12 -19.03 -1.52
CA VAL A 85 -1.22 -19.98 -1.31
C VAL A 85 -1.66 -20.09 0.15
N LYS A 86 -0.78 -19.77 1.09
CA LYS A 86 -1.01 -20.03 2.52
C LYS A 86 -1.16 -18.74 3.33
N ASP A 87 -0.89 -17.60 2.71
CA ASP A 87 -0.87 -16.26 3.31
C ASP A 87 -0.04 -16.17 4.59
N ARG A 88 0.97 -17.04 4.70
CA ARG A 88 1.90 -17.06 5.82
C ARG A 88 3.10 -16.17 5.51
N PRO A 89 3.57 -15.33 6.45
CA PRO A 89 4.78 -14.56 6.25
C PRO A 89 6.00 -15.49 6.14
N ILE A 90 6.74 -15.35 5.03
CA ILE A 90 7.92 -16.14 4.66
C ILE A 90 9.21 -15.42 5.09
N HIS A 91 9.21 -14.10 4.99
CA HIS A 91 10.33 -13.22 5.30
C HIS A 91 9.82 -11.84 5.72
N ALA A 92 10.53 -11.17 6.60
CA ALA A 92 10.26 -9.78 6.97
C ALA A 92 11.54 -8.95 6.98
N ASP A 93 11.44 -7.74 6.47
CA ASP A 93 12.53 -6.77 6.36
C ASP A 93 12.27 -5.61 7.32
N PHE A 94 13.27 -5.30 8.13
CA PHE A 94 13.20 -4.22 9.11
C PHE A 94 14.34 -3.22 8.85
N LEU A 95 13.97 -1.95 8.69
CA LEU A 95 14.90 -0.85 8.53
C LEU A 95 15.16 -0.19 9.89
N ARG A 96 16.41 -0.07 10.31
CA ARG A 96 16.79 0.71 11.50
C ARG A 96 16.54 2.19 11.23
N VAL A 97 15.77 2.83 12.11
CA VAL A 97 15.40 4.24 11.99
C VAL A 97 15.80 5.01 13.25
N SER A 98 16.48 6.14 13.06
CA SER A 98 16.65 7.14 14.11
C SER A 98 15.49 8.12 14.10
N LYS A 99 15.28 8.85 15.20
CA LYS A 99 14.17 9.81 15.35
C LYS A 99 14.11 10.85 14.22
N ASP A 100 15.27 11.30 13.77
CA ASP A 100 15.38 12.40 12.79
C ASP A 100 15.52 11.91 11.33
N THR A 101 15.42 10.60 11.08
CA THR A 101 15.58 10.07 9.72
C THR A 101 14.27 10.24 8.94
N LYS A 102 14.35 10.92 7.78
CA LYS A 102 13.27 10.92 6.78
C LYS A 102 13.20 9.54 6.12
N VAL A 103 12.01 8.94 6.11
CA VAL A 103 11.76 7.62 5.54
C VAL A 103 10.65 7.71 4.50
N GLN A 104 10.79 6.94 3.41
CA GLN A 104 9.75 6.81 2.39
C GLN A 104 8.89 5.58 2.70
N VAL A 105 7.60 5.82 2.94
CA VAL A 105 6.61 4.82 3.37
C VAL A 105 5.37 4.92 2.49
N GLY A 106 4.78 3.77 2.14
CA GLY A 106 3.48 3.71 1.46
C GLY A 106 2.36 3.69 2.49
N VAL A 107 1.59 4.77 2.59
CA VAL A 107 0.48 4.87 3.55
C VAL A 107 -0.84 4.58 2.82
N PRO A 108 -1.69 3.69 3.35
CA PRO A 108 -2.96 3.36 2.74
C PRO A 108 -3.93 4.56 2.76
N VAL A 109 -4.76 4.63 1.74
CA VAL A 109 -5.78 5.67 1.59
C VAL A 109 -7.15 5.12 2.00
N LEU A 110 -7.86 5.87 2.83
CA LEU A 110 -9.25 5.59 3.20
C LEU A 110 -10.16 6.67 2.61
N PHE A 111 -11.20 6.24 1.91
CA PHE A 111 -12.23 7.14 1.40
C PHE A 111 -13.36 7.22 2.41
N VAL A 112 -13.75 8.44 2.77
CA VAL A 112 -14.84 8.69 3.74
C VAL A 112 -15.92 9.53 3.07
N ASN A 113 -17.15 9.39 3.56
CA ASN A 113 -18.35 10.04 3.04
C ASN A 113 -18.76 9.62 1.62
N GLU A 114 -18.54 8.36 1.27
CA GLU A 114 -18.99 7.79 -0.02
C GLU A 114 -20.49 8.00 -0.27
N GLU A 115 -21.30 7.98 0.78
CA GLU A 115 -22.75 8.20 0.71
C GLU A 115 -23.15 9.66 0.43
N LEU A 116 -22.27 10.62 0.69
CA LEU A 116 -22.54 12.04 0.45
C LEU A 116 -22.05 12.50 -0.94
N ALA A 117 -21.35 11.64 -1.68
CA ALA A 117 -20.95 11.90 -3.04
C ALA A 117 -22.16 11.76 -3.99
N PRO A 118 -22.56 12.82 -4.71
CA PRO A 118 -23.63 12.74 -5.71
C PRO A 118 -23.29 11.73 -6.81
N GLY A 119 -22.01 11.56 -7.16
CA GLY A 119 -21.55 10.56 -8.13
C GLY A 119 -21.85 9.12 -7.74
N LEU A 120 -21.56 8.72 -6.49
CA LEU A 120 -21.84 7.38 -5.97
C LEU A 120 -23.35 7.13 -5.77
N LYS A 121 -24.09 8.14 -5.29
CA LYS A 121 -25.55 8.07 -5.16
C LYS A 121 -26.27 7.84 -6.49
N ARG A 122 -25.73 8.36 -7.59
CA ARG A 122 -26.27 8.17 -8.95
C ARG A 122 -25.84 6.84 -9.59
N GLY A 123 -25.21 5.95 -8.83
CA GLY A 123 -24.76 4.64 -9.29
C GLY A 123 -23.34 4.64 -9.86
N GLY A 124 -22.57 5.72 -9.67
CA GLY A 124 -21.15 5.76 -10.02
C GLY A 124 -20.34 4.75 -9.20
N VAL A 125 -19.28 4.21 -9.80
CA VAL A 125 -18.34 3.28 -9.15
C VAL A 125 -17.07 4.04 -8.82
N LEU A 126 -16.65 4.01 -7.56
CA LEU A 126 -15.35 4.53 -7.14
C LEU A 126 -14.25 3.59 -7.63
N ASN A 127 -13.45 4.05 -8.57
CA ASN A 127 -12.28 3.35 -9.05
C ASN A 127 -11.03 3.94 -8.42
N VAL A 128 -10.45 3.20 -7.46
CA VAL A 128 -9.21 3.58 -6.77
C VAL A 128 -8.03 3.16 -7.63
N VAL A 129 -7.28 4.14 -8.15
CA VAL A 129 -6.10 3.89 -8.99
C VAL A 129 -4.89 3.52 -8.13
N ARG A 130 -4.80 4.12 -6.93
CA ARG A 130 -3.74 3.87 -5.97
C ARG A 130 -4.32 3.65 -4.58
N HIS A 131 -4.13 2.45 -4.04
CA HIS A 131 -4.52 2.10 -2.68
C HIS A 131 -3.56 2.66 -1.63
N GLU A 132 -2.33 2.99 -2.03
CA GLU A 132 -1.27 3.51 -1.17
C GLU A 132 -0.64 4.76 -1.78
N LEU A 133 -0.29 5.72 -0.93
CA LEU A 133 0.44 6.93 -1.27
C LEU A 133 1.85 6.84 -0.72
N GLU A 134 2.83 7.03 -1.58
CA GLU A 134 4.23 7.15 -1.18
C GLU A 134 4.46 8.53 -0.55
N LEU A 135 4.79 8.53 0.73
CA LEU A 135 5.05 9.71 1.53
C LEU A 135 6.46 9.69 2.10
N VAL A 136 7.05 10.87 2.20
CA VAL A 136 8.30 11.11 2.94
C VAL A 136 7.94 11.79 4.24
N CYS A 137 8.21 11.11 5.35
CA CYS A 137 7.95 11.64 6.68
C CYS A 137 9.06 11.22 7.66
N GLU A 138 9.13 11.93 8.77
CA GLU A 138 9.96 11.52 9.90
C GLU A 138 9.39 10.25 10.53
N ALA A 139 10.26 9.37 11.03
CA ALA A 139 9.83 8.10 11.63
C ALA A 139 8.88 8.25 12.83
N ASP A 140 8.81 9.41 13.48
CA ASP A 140 7.88 9.71 14.57
C ASP A 140 6.54 10.32 14.11
N LYS A 141 6.41 10.69 12.83
CA LYS A 141 5.23 11.39 12.27
C LYS A 141 4.55 10.60 11.15
N ILE A 142 4.79 9.30 11.05
CA ILE A 142 4.14 8.45 10.05
C ILE A 142 2.64 8.38 10.39
N PRO A 143 1.74 8.80 9.47
CA PRO A 143 0.30 8.62 9.66
C PRO A 143 -0.09 7.16 9.40
N ASP A 144 -1.10 6.67 10.12
CA ASP A 144 -1.60 5.30 9.96
C ASP A 144 -2.37 5.14 8.64
N ASP A 145 -3.23 6.11 8.35
CA ASP A 145 -4.04 6.22 7.13
C ASP A 145 -4.13 7.67 6.64
N ILE A 146 -4.39 7.83 5.35
CA ILE A 146 -4.80 9.12 4.77
C ILE A 146 -6.28 9.06 4.45
N THR A 147 -7.06 9.84 5.18
CA THR A 147 -8.48 10.02 4.90
C THR A 147 -8.69 11.02 3.76
N ILE A 148 -9.39 10.60 2.71
CA ILE A 148 -9.83 11.45 1.60
C ILE A 148 -11.35 11.58 1.67
N ASP A 149 -11.83 12.81 1.80
CA ASP A 149 -13.26 13.11 1.73
C ASP A 149 -13.72 13.14 0.27
N VAL A 150 -14.74 12.35 -0.06
CA VAL A 150 -15.34 12.32 -1.40
C VAL A 150 -16.64 13.12 -1.50
N THR A 151 -16.95 13.97 -0.52
CA THR A 151 -18.12 14.85 -0.57
C THR A 151 -18.14 15.74 -1.81
N GLY A 152 -19.28 15.78 -2.51
CA GLY A 152 -19.50 16.72 -3.62
C GLY A 152 -18.88 16.34 -4.97
N PHE A 153 -18.15 15.22 -5.08
CA PHE A 153 -17.64 14.74 -6.38
C PHE A 153 -18.73 14.07 -7.22
N ASP A 154 -18.75 14.41 -8.50
CA ASP A 154 -19.71 13.91 -9.48
C ASP A 154 -19.14 12.77 -10.33
N VAL A 155 -20.02 12.12 -11.11
CA VAL A 155 -19.62 11.07 -12.04
C VAL A 155 -18.72 11.65 -13.14
N GLY A 156 -17.51 11.13 -13.26
CA GLY A 156 -16.49 11.59 -14.20
C GLY A 156 -15.34 12.36 -13.55
N ASP A 157 -15.46 12.73 -12.28
CA ASP A 157 -14.43 13.47 -11.57
C ASP A 157 -13.24 12.60 -11.16
N SER A 158 -12.06 13.23 -11.16
CA SER A 158 -10.79 12.64 -10.75
C SER A 158 -10.23 13.35 -9.51
N ILE A 159 -9.96 12.58 -8.47
CA ILE A 159 -9.35 13.05 -7.23
C ILE A 159 -7.83 13.01 -7.39
N HIS A 160 -7.20 14.18 -7.38
CA HIS A 160 -5.74 14.33 -7.49
C HIS A 160 -5.11 14.53 -6.12
N ILE A 161 -3.80 14.25 -6.01
CA ILE A 161 -3.04 14.46 -4.77
C ILE A 161 -3.08 15.91 -4.27
N SER A 162 -3.18 16.88 -5.16
CA SER A 162 -3.32 18.31 -4.82
C SER A 162 -4.59 18.64 -4.02
N HIS A 163 -5.60 17.78 -4.06
CA HIS A 163 -6.86 17.95 -3.31
C HIS A 163 -6.83 17.24 -1.95
N VAL A 164 -5.76 16.51 -1.62
CA VAL A 164 -5.64 15.75 -0.38
C VAL A 164 -4.97 16.59 0.70
N THR A 165 -5.61 16.67 1.85
CA THR A 165 -5.04 17.33 3.04
C THR A 165 -4.01 16.43 3.70
N LEU A 166 -2.72 16.69 3.45
CA LEU A 166 -1.63 15.97 4.11
C LEU A 166 -1.42 16.49 5.55
N PRO A 167 -1.20 15.59 6.54
CA PRO A 167 -0.91 15.97 7.91
C PRO A 167 0.47 16.66 8.04
N LYS A 168 0.64 17.44 9.13
CA LYS A 168 1.84 18.27 9.35
C LYS A 168 3.13 17.43 9.37
N GLY A 169 4.07 17.76 8.49
CA GLY A 169 5.40 17.13 8.42
C GLY A 169 5.48 15.92 7.50
N VAL A 170 4.47 15.71 6.66
CA VAL A 170 4.41 14.65 5.65
C VAL A 170 4.45 15.27 4.27
N GLU A 171 5.48 14.93 3.49
CA GLU A 171 5.65 15.38 2.11
C GLU A 171 5.29 14.24 1.16
N SER A 172 4.71 14.51 -0.01
CA SER A 172 4.57 13.47 -1.04
C SER A 172 5.95 13.08 -1.56
N ALA A 173 6.21 11.78 -1.74
CA ALA A 173 7.47 11.32 -2.33
C ALA A 173 7.59 11.72 -3.81
N ILE A 174 6.44 11.81 -4.48
CA ILE A 174 6.31 12.26 -5.86
C ILE A 174 5.85 13.72 -5.82
N THR A 175 6.77 14.64 -6.09
CA THR A 175 6.51 16.09 -6.22
C THR A 175 6.52 16.56 -7.67
N ASP A 176 6.94 15.72 -8.62
CA ASP A 176 7.10 16.08 -10.02
C ASP A 176 5.76 16.19 -10.78
N ARG A 177 4.70 15.50 -10.32
CA ARG A 177 3.42 15.41 -11.05
C ARG A 177 2.22 15.30 -10.13
N ASP A 178 1.12 15.94 -10.54
CA ASP A 178 -0.21 15.69 -9.98
C ASP A 178 -0.76 14.39 -10.56
N PHE A 179 -0.78 13.35 -9.74
CA PHE A 179 -1.33 12.05 -10.12
C PHE A 179 -2.73 11.84 -9.52
N THR A 180 -3.53 11.05 -10.23
CA THR A 180 -4.88 10.68 -9.82
C THR A 180 -4.84 9.55 -8.81
N ILE A 181 -5.56 9.70 -7.70
CA ILE A 181 -5.67 8.73 -6.61
C ILE A 181 -6.91 7.86 -6.81
N ALA A 182 -8.04 8.51 -7.11
CA ALA A 182 -9.29 7.84 -7.41
C ALA A 182 -10.09 8.58 -8.48
N THR A 183 -10.95 7.86 -9.17
CA THR A 183 -11.87 8.40 -10.18
C THR A 183 -13.26 7.85 -9.94
N ILE A 184 -14.30 8.66 -10.10
CA ILE A 184 -15.69 8.19 -10.04
C ILE A 184 -16.14 7.92 -11.47
N VAL A 185 -16.39 6.66 -11.80
CA VAL A 185 -16.74 6.24 -13.17
C VAL A 185 -18.24 5.94 -13.25
N ALA A 186 -18.88 6.31 -14.36
CA ALA A 186 -20.27 5.94 -14.63
C ALA A 186 -20.41 4.40 -14.70
N PRO A 187 -21.51 3.83 -14.17
CA PRO A 187 -21.72 2.39 -14.22
C PRO A 187 -21.82 1.92 -15.67
N SER A 188 -21.18 0.80 -15.97
CA SER A 188 -21.13 0.21 -17.32
C SER A 188 -22.51 -0.12 -17.89
N ALA A 189 -23.54 -0.28 -17.05
CA ALA A 189 -24.92 -0.48 -17.47
C ALA A 189 -25.51 0.69 -18.31
N LEU A 190 -25.00 1.92 -18.13
CA LEU A 190 -25.37 3.09 -18.93
C LEU A 190 -24.51 3.24 -20.20
N LYS A 191 -23.30 2.64 -20.24
CA LYS A 191 -22.46 2.65 -21.46
C LYS A 191 -22.90 1.64 -22.51
N SER A 192 -23.65 0.61 -22.13
CA SER A 192 -24.21 -0.36 -23.08
C SER A 192 -25.43 0.15 -23.85
N SER A 193 -26.00 1.32 -23.51
CA SER A 193 -27.15 1.88 -24.23
C SER A 193 -26.80 2.93 -25.29
N ASP A 194 -25.58 3.48 -25.30
CA ASP A 194 -25.17 4.57 -26.22
C ASP A 194 -24.12 4.13 -27.27
N GLY A 195 -24.00 2.83 -27.52
CA GLY A 195 -22.94 2.25 -28.34
C GLY A 195 -23.36 1.50 -29.61
N ASP A 196 -24.51 1.81 -30.21
CA ASP A 196 -24.90 1.17 -31.49
C ASP A 196 -25.77 2.01 -32.44
N THR A 197 -25.53 3.33 -32.55
CA THR A 197 -26.25 4.16 -33.54
C THR A 197 -25.37 5.23 -34.20
N THR A 198 -24.33 4.81 -34.93
CA THR A 198 -23.78 5.65 -36.01
C THR A 198 -23.58 4.84 -37.30
N LYS A 199 -24.66 4.87 -38.10
CA LYS A 199 -24.71 5.02 -39.57
C LYS A 199 -23.58 4.39 -40.39
N ASP A 200 -23.94 3.36 -41.16
CA ASP A 200 -23.34 3.08 -42.46
C ASP A 200 -24.48 2.92 -43.51
N GLU A 201 -24.86 4.05 -44.13
CA GLU A 201 -25.62 4.19 -45.38
C GLU A 201 -25.22 5.58 -45.92
N GLY A 202 -24.83 5.85 -47.16
CA GLY A 202 -24.64 5.18 -48.45
C GLY A 202 -23.99 6.26 -49.35
N GLU A 203 -23.30 5.99 -50.46
CA GLU A 203 -23.84 5.76 -51.82
C GLU A 203 -22.62 5.66 -52.78
N ALA A 204 -22.56 4.62 -53.63
CA ALA A 204 -22.82 4.64 -55.09
C ALA A 204 -21.58 5.11 -55.93
N GLU A 205 -21.20 4.57 -57.10
CA GLU A 205 -21.92 3.86 -58.16
C GLU A 205 -20.88 3.30 -59.20
N GLY A 206 -21.22 2.18 -59.87
CA GLY A 206 -20.84 1.71 -61.23
C GLY A 206 -19.37 1.69 -61.71
N GLY A 207 -18.83 0.70 -62.44
CA GLY A 207 -19.37 -0.44 -63.18
C GLY A 207 -18.29 -0.95 -64.18
N GLU A 208 -18.63 -2.02 -64.92
CA GLU A 208 -17.90 -2.69 -66.05
C GLU A 208 -16.89 -3.80 -65.63
N ALA A 209 -17.21 -5.10 -65.78
CA ALA A 209 -17.16 -5.96 -66.99
C ALA A 209 -15.69 -6.15 -67.47
N GLU A 210 -15.16 -7.33 -67.80
CA GLU A 210 -15.67 -8.43 -68.62
C GLU A 210 -14.64 -9.61 -68.57
N ALA A 211 -15.11 -10.83 -68.87
CA ALA A 211 -14.43 -12.01 -69.44
C ALA A 211 -13.09 -12.54 -68.87
#